data_AF-A0A653KB01-F1
#
_entry.id   AF-A0A653KB01-F1
#
_cell.length_a   1.000
_cell.length_b   1.000
_cell.length_c   1.000
_cell.angle_alpha   90.00
_cell.angle_beta   90.00
_cell.angle_gamma   90.00
#
_symmetry.space_group_name_H-M   'P 1'
#
loop_
_entity.id
_entity.type
_entity.pdbx_description
1 polymer ?
#
loop_
_entity_poly.entity_id
_entity_poly.type
_entity_poly.pdbx_seq_one_letter_code
_entity_poly.pdbx_strand_id
1 'polypeptide(L)'
;MQKLKNVVYVLAEKITNRYHDYGGFWGIGVLYSDCLLYKTMRIELDLLNQTSSFETKCSIHLLNNLIKMLMFYLDKNNLNLEQLKSVKIIIEYDLSQRNVLYGDFYSVEVKIMTIYDRIYKQERYGYCFPHLMWDREKCGLSDTISPSTMHFLKNYFYKNI
;
A
#
# COMPACT_ATOMS: atom_id res chain seq x y z
N MET A 1 -24.02 -7.20 7.87
CA MET A 1 -22.64 -7.51 7.40
C MET A 1 -22.11 -6.56 6.30
N GLN A 2 -22.91 -5.64 5.73
CA GLN A 2 -22.41 -4.66 4.74
C GLN A 2 -21.34 -3.70 5.29
N LYS A 3 -21.46 -3.34 6.58
CA LYS A 3 -20.54 -2.41 7.24
C LYS A 3 -19.07 -2.86 7.18
N LEU A 4 -18.79 -4.13 7.51
CA LEU A 4 -17.42 -4.68 7.43
C LEU A 4 -16.92 -4.77 5.98
N LYS A 5 -17.78 -5.08 5.00
CA LYS A 5 -17.41 -4.98 3.58
C LYS A 5 -16.97 -3.56 3.22
N ASN A 6 -17.69 -2.55 3.70
CA ASN A 6 -17.33 -1.15 3.47
C ASN A 6 -15.99 -0.77 4.13
N VAL A 7 -15.73 -1.25 5.36
CA VAL A 7 -14.45 -1.02 6.05
C VAL A 7 -13.29 -1.61 5.23
N VAL A 8 -13.41 -2.87 4.81
CA VAL A 8 -12.39 -3.55 4.00
C VAL A 8 -12.18 -2.84 2.66
N TYR A 9 -13.27 -2.45 1.99
CA TYR A 9 -13.21 -1.69 0.74
C TYR A 9 -12.42 -0.38 0.89
N VAL A 10 -12.71 0.40 1.93
CA VAL A 10 -12.06 1.69 2.12
C VAL A 10 -10.59 1.52 2.51
N LEU A 11 -10.25 0.57 3.38
CA LEU A 11 -8.86 0.29 3.71
C LEU A 11 -8.05 -0.10 2.46
N ALA A 12 -8.63 -0.95 1.60
CA ALA A 12 -8.02 -1.34 0.33
C ALA A 12 -7.86 -0.16 -0.64
N GLU A 13 -8.85 0.73 -0.72
CA GLU A 13 -8.74 1.95 -1.53
C GLU A 13 -7.62 2.86 -0.99
N LYS A 14 -7.59 3.09 0.32
CA LYS A 14 -6.67 4.04 0.95
C LYS A 14 -5.22 3.61 0.85
N ILE A 15 -4.90 2.36 1.15
CA ILE A 15 -3.52 1.88 1.05
C ILE A 15 -2.95 2.01 -0.37
N THR A 16 -3.80 1.84 -1.39
CA THR A 16 -3.42 2.03 -2.80
C THR A 16 -3.46 3.48 -3.28
N ASN A 17 -3.70 4.44 -2.39
CA ASN A 17 -3.78 5.86 -2.74
C ASN A 17 -2.49 6.60 -2.34
N ARG A 18 -2.19 7.69 -3.06
CA ARG A 18 -1.09 8.63 -2.77
C ARG A 18 -1.27 9.43 -1.47
N TYR A 19 -2.41 9.31 -0.80
CA TYR A 19 -2.58 9.90 0.54
C TYR A 19 -1.65 9.29 1.60
N HIS A 20 -1.01 8.15 1.31
CA HIS A 20 0.02 7.58 2.16
C HIS A 20 1.41 7.70 1.54
N ASP A 21 1.70 8.86 0.96
CA ASP A 21 3.05 9.18 0.55
C ASP A 21 3.99 9.24 1.78
N TYR A 22 5.18 8.69 1.66
CA TYR A 22 6.24 8.70 2.66
C TYR A 22 7.45 9.42 2.08
N GLY A 23 7.84 10.55 2.68
CA GLY A 23 8.95 11.36 2.17
C GLY A 23 8.71 11.95 0.77
N GLY A 24 7.44 12.14 0.36
CA GLY A 24 7.07 12.64 -0.97
C GLY A 24 6.89 11.56 -2.04
N PHE A 25 7.08 10.29 -1.68
CA PHE A 25 6.95 9.14 -2.58
C PHE A 25 5.76 8.29 -2.19
N TRP A 26 5.18 7.58 -3.15
CA TRP A 26 4.07 6.68 -2.86
C TRP A 26 4.48 5.57 -1.91
N GLY A 27 3.77 5.43 -0.77
CA GLY A 27 4.13 4.48 0.28
C GLY A 27 4.25 3.02 -0.18
N ILE A 28 3.35 2.54 -1.04
CA ILE A 28 3.45 1.19 -1.65
C ILE A 28 4.74 1.06 -2.47
N GLY A 29 5.20 2.14 -3.08
CA GLY A 29 6.45 2.16 -3.82
C GLY A 29 7.71 2.10 -2.95
N VAL A 30 7.68 2.80 -1.82
CA VAL A 30 8.77 2.75 -0.84
C VAL A 30 8.85 1.34 -0.23
N LEU A 31 7.70 0.75 0.11
CA LEU A 31 7.62 -0.63 0.59
C LEU A 31 8.19 -1.66 -0.39
N TYR A 32 8.05 -1.42 -1.69
CA TYR A 32 8.67 -2.27 -2.69
C TYR A 32 10.21 -2.19 -2.65
N SER A 33 10.77 -1.01 -2.41
CA SER A 33 12.22 -0.87 -2.23
C SER A 33 12.69 -1.67 -1.01
N ASP A 34 11.91 -1.69 0.08
CA ASP A 34 12.20 -2.53 1.23
C ASP A 34 12.15 -4.03 0.87
N CYS A 35 11.13 -4.48 0.11
CA CYS A 35 11.05 -5.85 -0.43
C CYS A 35 12.33 -6.27 -1.18
N LEU A 36 12.85 -5.42 -2.05
CA LEU A 36 14.09 -5.68 -2.79
C LEU A 36 15.30 -5.84 -1.85
N LEU A 37 15.42 -4.98 -0.83
CA LEU A 37 16.49 -5.07 0.17
C LEU A 37 16.43 -6.38 0.98
N TYR A 38 15.23 -6.79 1.38
CA TYR A 38 15.00 -8.02 2.16
C TYR A 38 14.86 -9.29 1.29
N LYS A 39 15.01 -9.19 -0.04
CA LYS A 39 14.91 -10.30 -0.99
C LYS A 39 13.61 -11.10 -0.88
N THR A 40 12.50 -10.40 -0.72
CA THR A 40 11.15 -10.96 -0.59
C THR A 40 10.19 -10.10 -1.39
N MET A 41 9.05 -10.67 -1.76
CA MET A 41 8.02 -9.99 -2.57
C MET A 41 6.75 -9.73 -1.82
N ARG A 42 6.74 -10.00 -0.52
CA ARG A 42 5.53 -9.98 0.28
C ARG A 42 5.73 -9.18 1.56
N ILE A 43 4.77 -8.30 1.81
CA ILE A 43 4.62 -7.58 3.07
C ILE A 43 3.29 -7.97 3.70
N GLU A 44 3.32 -8.22 4.99
CA GLU A 44 2.12 -8.45 5.80
C GLU A 44 2.04 -7.40 6.89
N LEU A 45 0.90 -6.72 6.98
CA LEU A 45 0.55 -5.79 8.05
C LEU A 45 -0.59 -6.41 8.85
N ASP A 46 -0.38 -6.62 10.15
CA ASP A 46 -1.44 -7.01 11.08
C ASP A 46 -1.85 -5.80 11.89
N LEU A 47 -3.05 -5.27 11.59
CA LEU A 47 -3.54 -4.03 12.18
C LEU A 47 -4.06 -4.25 13.61
N LEU A 48 -4.48 -5.47 13.98
CA LEU A 48 -4.91 -5.73 15.35
C LEU A 48 -3.72 -5.94 16.27
N ASN A 49 -2.74 -6.71 15.81
CA ASN A 49 -1.52 -6.97 16.57
C ASN A 49 -0.50 -5.82 16.43
N GLN A 50 -0.78 -4.84 15.57
CA GLN A 50 0.10 -3.70 15.29
C GLN A 50 1.51 -4.12 14.89
N THR A 51 1.59 -5.14 14.03
CA THR A 51 2.87 -5.67 13.53
C THR A 51 2.96 -5.55 12.02
N SER A 52 4.18 -5.51 11.52
CA SER A 52 4.51 -5.54 10.11
C SER A 52 5.62 -6.54 9.89
N SER A 53 5.57 -7.29 8.78
CA SER A 53 6.63 -8.25 8.43
C SER A 53 7.99 -7.57 8.25
N PHE A 54 8.01 -6.27 7.90
CA PHE A 54 9.20 -5.42 7.97
C PHE A 54 8.98 -4.29 8.95
N GLU A 55 9.96 -4.00 9.80
CA GLU A 55 9.92 -2.89 10.75
C GLU A 55 10.69 -1.66 10.24
N THR A 56 10.49 -1.31 8.96
CA THR A 56 11.06 -0.08 8.40
C THR A 56 10.25 1.14 8.84
N LYS A 57 10.86 2.33 8.77
CA LYS A 57 10.15 3.56 9.13
C LYS A 57 8.91 3.79 8.27
N CYS A 58 8.95 3.42 6.99
CA CYS A 58 7.81 3.54 6.08
C CYS A 58 6.70 2.55 6.43
N SER A 59 7.03 1.27 6.67
CA SER A 59 6.02 0.27 7.02
C SER A 59 5.32 0.58 8.35
N ILE A 60 6.07 1.00 9.37
CA ILE A 60 5.51 1.42 10.66
C ILE A 60 4.63 2.66 10.50
N HIS A 61 5.07 3.65 9.69
CA HIS A 61 4.26 4.83 9.40
C HIS A 61 2.93 4.48 8.73
N LEU A 62 2.98 3.63 7.70
CA LEU A 62 1.79 3.19 6.97
C LEU A 62 0.86 2.38 7.88
N LEU A 63 1.40 1.44 8.65
CA LEU A 63 0.67 0.64 9.64
C LEU A 63 -0.10 1.53 10.62
N ASN A 64 0.57 2.52 11.22
CA ASN A 64 -0.05 3.45 12.16
C ASN A 64 -1.20 4.25 11.52
N ASN A 65 -1.05 4.69 10.27
CA ASN A 65 -2.12 5.38 9.55
C ASN A 65 -3.31 4.44 9.26
N LEU A 66 -3.03 3.20 8.88
CA LEU A 66 -4.04 2.19 8.61
C LEU A 66 -4.83 1.80 9.87
N ILE A 67 -4.16 1.70 11.02
CA ILE A 67 -4.80 1.47 12.32
C ILE A 67 -5.76 2.61 12.66
N LYS A 68 -5.33 3.87 12.50
CA LYS A 68 -6.20 5.04 12.74
C LYS A 68 -7.43 5.02 11.84
N MET A 69 -7.27 4.67 10.56
CA MET A 69 -8.40 4.54 9.64
C MET A 69 -9.33 3.39 10.02
N LEU A 70 -8.78 2.23 10.41
CA LEU A 70 -9.58 1.10 10.89
C LEU A 70 -10.44 1.54 12.08
N MET A 71 -9.86 2.16 13.10
CA MET A 71 -10.60 2.64 14.27
C MET A 71 -11.71 3.62 13.87
N PHE A 72 -11.39 4.61 13.03
CA PHE A 72 -12.36 5.59 12.55
C PHE A 72 -13.55 4.94 11.82
N TYR A 73 -13.29 3.99 10.91
CA TYR A 73 -14.36 3.34 10.16
C TYR A 73 -15.12 2.29 10.96
N LEU A 74 -14.52 1.67 11.98
CA LEU A 74 -15.27 0.84 12.92
C LEU A 74 -16.24 1.69 13.74
N ASP A 75 -15.75 2.79 14.32
CA ASP A 75 -16.55 3.73 15.11
C ASP A 75 -17.70 4.33 14.29
N LYS A 76 -17.41 4.85 13.10
CA LYS A 76 -18.43 5.37 12.16
C LYS A 76 -19.53 4.35 11.81
N ASN A 77 -19.23 3.06 11.91
CA ASN A 77 -20.17 1.99 11.62
C ASN A 77 -20.78 1.35 12.87
N ASN A 78 -20.50 1.84 14.08
CA ASN A 78 -20.90 1.23 15.35
C ASN A 78 -20.46 -0.24 15.44
N LEU A 79 -19.21 -0.53 15.09
CA LEU A 79 -18.60 -1.86 15.18
C LEU A 79 -17.55 -1.86 16.30
N ASN A 80 -17.59 -2.89 17.16
CA ASN A 80 -16.61 -3.04 18.23
C ASN A 80 -15.40 -3.83 17.71
N LEU A 81 -14.20 -3.38 18.06
CA LEU A 81 -12.93 -4.05 17.77
C LEU A 81 -12.89 -5.48 18.31
N GLU A 82 -13.49 -5.74 19.47
CA GLU A 82 -13.55 -7.07 20.11
C GLU A 82 -14.30 -8.12 19.28
N GLN A 83 -15.09 -7.70 18.30
CA GLN A 83 -15.78 -8.60 17.37
C GLN A 83 -14.86 -9.11 16.26
N LEU A 84 -13.63 -8.58 16.17
CA LEU A 84 -12.64 -8.92 15.16
C LEU A 84 -11.60 -9.86 15.74
N LYS A 85 -11.31 -10.93 15.00
CA LYS A 85 -10.26 -11.91 15.31
C LYS A 85 -8.94 -11.59 14.61
N SER A 86 -9.00 -11.02 13.41
CA SER A 86 -7.81 -10.57 12.68
C SER A 86 -8.16 -9.47 11.68
N VAL A 87 -7.26 -8.51 11.50
CA VAL A 87 -7.30 -7.54 10.39
C VAL A 87 -5.94 -7.51 9.74
N LYS A 88 -5.83 -8.10 8.55
CA LYS A 88 -4.58 -8.26 7.82
C LYS A 88 -4.60 -7.53 6.50
N ILE A 89 -3.46 -6.98 6.13
CA ILE A 89 -3.21 -6.46 4.80
C ILE A 89 -1.98 -7.15 4.25
N ILE A 90 -2.13 -7.77 3.10
CA ILE A 90 -1.06 -8.48 2.40
C ILE A 90 -0.80 -7.70 1.12
N ILE A 91 0.46 -7.33 0.91
CA ILE A 91 0.93 -6.69 -0.31
C ILE A 91 1.91 -7.65 -0.96
N GLU A 92 1.68 -7.98 -2.22
CA GLU A 92 2.57 -8.82 -3.01
C GLU A 92 3.01 -8.09 -4.28
N TYR A 93 4.29 -8.24 -4.63
CA TYR A 93 4.90 -7.66 -5.82
C TYR A 93 5.29 -8.78 -6.79
N ASP A 94 4.89 -8.66 -8.05
CA ASP A 94 5.18 -9.70 -9.05
C ASP A 94 6.45 -9.36 -9.84
N LEU A 95 7.62 -9.83 -9.38
CA LEU A 95 8.86 -9.69 -10.14
C LEU A 95 8.93 -10.58 -11.39
N SER A 96 7.99 -11.50 -11.56
CA SER A 96 8.03 -12.47 -12.67
C SER A 96 7.47 -11.88 -13.97
N GLN A 97 6.69 -10.81 -13.89
CA GLN A 97 6.18 -10.08 -15.05
C GLN A 97 7.21 -9.09 -15.60
N ARG A 98 8.24 -9.62 -16.28
CA ARG A 98 9.25 -8.83 -17.02
C ARG A 98 8.71 -8.07 -18.25
N ASN A 99 7.40 -8.15 -18.52
CA ASN A 99 6.75 -7.58 -19.71
C ASN A 99 5.82 -6.40 -19.38
N VAL A 100 5.98 -5.75 -18.23
CA VAL A 100 5.32 -4.48 -17.97
C VAL A 100 6.15 -3.36 -18.59
N LEU A 101 5.54 -2.58 -19.50
CA LEU A 101 6.22 -1.48 -20.19
C LEU A 101 6.67 -0.36 -19.23
N TYR A 102 5.98 -0.20 -18.09
CA TYR A 102 6.28 0.81 -17.05
C TYR A 102 5.84 0.34 -15.66
N GLY A 103 6.80 0.14 -14.76
CA GLY A 103 6.56 -0.09 -13.33
C GLY A 103 6.40 -1.56 -12.93
N ASP A 104 6.46 -1.82 -11.63
CA ASP A 104 6.29 -3.16 -11.07
C ASP A 104 4.84 -3.37 -10.63
N PHE A 105 4.29 -4.53 -10.99
CA PHE A 105 2.93 -4.91 -10.63
C PHE A 105 2.86 -5.24 -9.13
N TYR A 106 1.82 -4.74 -8.48
CA TYR A 106 1.51 -5.10 -7.11
C TYR A 106 0.05 -5.53 -6.97
N SER A 107 -0.19 -6.41 -6.00
CA SER A 107 -1.50 -6.75 -5.48
C SER A 107 -1.58 -6.37 -4.01
N VAL A 108 -2.76 -5.96 -3.56
CA VAL A 108 -3.09 -5.73 -2.16
C VAL A 108 -4.36 -6.50 -1.81
N GLU A 109 -4.28 -7.38 -0.83
CA GLU A 109 -5.43 -8.01 -0.19
C GLU A 109 -5.63 -7.39 1.20
N VAL A 110 -6.81 -6.85 1.47
CA VAL A 110 -7.25 -6.49 2.82
C VAL A 110 -8.25 -7.54 3.29
N LYS A 111 -8.03 -8.10 4.48
CA LYS A 111 -8.85 -9.16 5.06
C LYS A 111 -9.21 -8.88 6.51
N ILE A 112 -10.51 -8.89 6.82
CA ILE A 112 -11.04 -8.88 8.18
C ILE A 112 -11.69 -10.24 8.47
N MET A 113 -11.33 -10.84 9.61
CA MET A 113 -11.97 -12.04 10.14
C MET A 113 -12.65 -11.68 11.47
N THR A 114 -13.89 -12.11 11.65
CA THR A 114 -14.60 -11.94 12.93
C THR A 114 -14.30 -13.10 13.88
N ILE A 115 -14.67 -12.94 15.16
CA ILE A 115 -14.61 -14.01 16.16
C ILE A 115 -15.48 -15.24 15.82
N TYR A 116 -16.42 -15.08 14.87
CA TYR A 116 -17.26 -16.17 14.33
C TYR A 116 -16.71 -16.75 13.03
N ASP A 117 -15.42 -16.54 12.76
CA ASP A 117 -14.70 -17.00 11.57
C ASP A 117 -15.29 -16.53 10.22
N ARG A 118 -16.12 -15.48 10.24
CA ARG A 118 -16.61 -14.85 9.00
C ARG A 118 -15.54 -13.95 8.42
N ILE A 119 -15.23 -14.17 7.14
CA ILE A 119 -14.18 -13.46 6.40
C ILE A 119 -14.79 -12.42 5.48
N TYR A 120 -14.19 -11.24 5.47
CA TYR A 120 -14.44 -10.17 4.52
C TYR A 120 -13.12 -9.80 3.88
N LYS A 121 -13.08 -9.75 2.55
CA LYS A 121 -11.88 -9.38 1.83
C LYS A 121 -12.15 -8.44 0.67
N GLN A 122 -11.15 -7.63 0.33
CA GLN A 122 -11.10 -6.82 -0.87
C GLN A 122 -9.69 -6.90 -1.43
N GLU A 123 -9.61 -7.11 -2.73
CA GLU A 123 -8.36 -7.11 -3.48
C GLU A 123 -8.30 -5.85 -4.35
N ARG A 124 -7.09 -5.33 -4.52
CA ARG A 124 -6.76 -4.25 -5.44
C ARG A 124 -5.47 -4.59 -6.14
N TYR A 125 -5.36 -4.19 -7.40
CA TYR A 125 -4.17 -4.36 -8.20
C TYR A 125 -3.75 -3.01 -8.76
N GLY A 126 -2.47 -2.86 -9.02
CA GLY A 126 -1.95 -1.66 -9.65
C GLY A 126 -0.51 -1.84 -10.08
N TYR A 127 0.05 -0.75 -10.58
CA TYR A 127 1.43 -0.66 -10.99
C TYR A 127 2.07 0.46 -10.21
N CYS A 128 3.19 0.18 -9.55
CA CYS A 128 4.03 1.22 -9.00
C CYS A 128 5.03 1.62 -10.08
N PHE A 129 5.11 2.91 -10.42
CA PHE A 129 6.01 3.39 -11.47
C PHE A 129 7.46 2.99 -11.12
N PRO A 130 8.40 2.81 -12.08
CA PRO A 130 9.78 2.50 -11.75
C PRO A 130 10.29 3.63 -10.86
N HIS A 131 10.45 3.35 -9.57
CA HIS A 131 11.10 4.29 -8.68
C HIS A 131 12.53 4.36 -9.19
N LEU A 132 12.91 5.52 -9.75
CA LEU A 132 14.31 5.90 -9.76
C LEU A 132 14.78 5.64 -8.32
N MET A 133 15.61 4.61 -8.17
CA MET A 133 15.86 3.92 -6.90
C MET A 133 15.87 4.92 -5.74
N TRP A 134 15.02 4.69 -4.73
CA TRP A 134 15.04 5.42 -3.46
C TRP A 134 16.46 5.53 -2.86
N ASP A 135 17.34 4.56 -3.16
CA ASP A 135 18.76 4.59 -2.80
C ASP A 135 19.61 5.65 -3.54
N ARG A 136 19.27 6.05 -4.77
CA ARG A 136 20.04 7.08 -5.50
C ARG A 136 19.79 8.49 -4.95
N GLU A 137 18.62 8.75 -4.37
CA GLU A 137 18.28 10.06 -3.81
C GLU A 137 18.90 10.26 -2.41
N LYS A 138 19.17 9.20 -1.65
CA LYS A 138 20.00 9.26 -0.43
C LYS A 138 21.43 9.76 -0.70
N CYS A 139 21.91 9.64 -1.93
CA CYS A 139 23.28 10.03 -2.33
C CYS A 139 23.40 11.44 -2.91
N GLY A 140 22.36 12.29 -2.83
CA GLY A 140 22.51 13.73 -3.11
C GLY A 140 22.23 14.16 -4.55
N LEU A 141 21.09 13.76 -5.11
CA LEU A 141 20.53 14.41 -6.30
C LEU A 141 19.20 15.08 -5.93
N SER A 142 19.31 16.32 -5.47
CA SER A 142 18.24 17.29 -5.60
C SER A 142 17.90 17.46 -7.09
N ASP A 143 16.62 17.41 -7.43
CA ASP A 143 16.03 18.10 -8.59
C ASP A 143 16.27 17.56 -10.01
N THR A 144 16.19 16.25 -10.30
CA THR A 144 16.01 15.84 -11.71
C THR A 144 15.09 14.63 -11.92
N ILE A 145 13.78 14.90 -12.00
CA ILE A 145 12.97 14.14 -12.97
C ILE A 145 13.58 14.47 -14.33
N SER A 146 14.17 13.48 -15.02
CA SER A 146 14.78 13.74 -16.33
C SER A 146 13.74 14.41 -17.26
N PRO A 147 14.13 15.32 -18.15
CA PRO A 147 13.20 15.94 -19.10
C PRO A 147 12.36 14.92 -19.88
N SER A 148 12.92 13.73 -20.14
CA SER A 148 12.22 12.62 -20.79
C SER A 148 11.11 12.02 -19.92
N THR A 149 11.35 11.86 -18.62
CA THR A 149 10.37 11.38 -17.65
C THR A 149 9.26 12.42 -17.44
N MET A 150 9.61 13.71 -17.34
CA MET A 150 8.64 14.80 -17.25
C MET A 150 7.76 14.89 -18.51
N HIS A 151 8.35 14.72 -19.69
CA HIS A 151 7.64 14.71 -20.97
C HIS A 151 6.70 13.51 -21.10
N PHE A 152 7.14 12.32 -20.67
CA PHE A 152 6.30 11.13 -20.58
C PHE A 152 5.11 11.38 -19.64
N LEU A 153 5.35 11.86 -18.42
CA LEU A 153 4.31 12.12 -17.43
C LEU A 153 3.29 13.17 -17.92
N LYS A 154 3.75 14.24 -18.58
CA LYS A 154 2.86 15.24 -19.19
C LYS A 154 1.96 14.63 -20.26
N ASN A 155 2.51 13.82 -21.15
CA ASN A 155 1.74 13.16 -22.21
C ASN A 155 0.80 12.07 -21.69
N TYR A 156 1.17 11.37 -20.62
CA TYR A 156 0.38 10.27 -20.10
C TYR A 156 -0.84 10.75 -19.30
N PHE A 157 -0.67 11.79 -18.47
CA PHE A 157 -1.72 12.25 -17.57
C PHE A 157 -2.57 13.41 -18.09
N TYR A 158 -2.04 14.25 -19.00
CA TYR A 158 -2.67 15.52 -19.35
C TYR A 158 -3.02 15.67 -20.83
N LYS A 159 -2.86 14.63 -21.65
CA LYS A 159 -3.08 14.73 -23.10
C LYS A 159 -4.53 14.48 -23.55
N ASN A 160 -5.44 14.27 -22.59
CA ASN A 160 -6.89 14.14 -22.83
C ASN A 160 -7.73 15.09 -21.95
N ILE A 161 -7.25 16.31 -21.71
CA ILE A 161 -8.08 17.43 -21.22
C ILE A 161 -8.12 18.49 -22.31
#